data_AF-A0AAI9TLT3-F1
#
_entry.id   AF-A0AAI9TLT3-F1
#
_cell.length_a   1.000
_cell.length_b   1.000
_cell.length_c   1.000
_cell.angle_alpha   90.00
_cell.angle_beta   90.00
_cell.angle_gamma   90.00
#
_symmetry.space_group_name_H-M   'P 1'
#
loop_
_entity.id
_entity.type
_entity.pdbx_description
1 polymer ?
#
loop_
_entity_poly.entity_id
_entity_poly.type
_entity_poly.pdbx_seq_one_letter_code
_entity_poly.pdbx_strand_id
1 'polypeptide(L)'
;MKFSLAAITAFAGAISAASLPNAFTLVAEGGKTVLTDGQNAYINANTTDHEILILRGGSPNGLVSYTAKNGVPTAFQNLYIVENSVSPLGLTLPHSGAVPEGGNTTGFGVNDEGLFTHGGKDWFAIDGYGENEVKEIFWYAAHNAEYRSEKLFVKELKNYSP
;
A
#
# COMPACT_ATOMS: atom_id res chain seq x y z
N MET A 1 20.23 -14.84 -9.41
CA MET A 1 20.52 -13.53 -10.04
C MET A 1 20.39 -12.46 -8.96
N LYS A 2 21.36 -11.56 -8.83
CA LYS A 2 21.35 -10.50 -7.80
C LYS A 2 20.66 -9.28 -8.41
N PHE A 3 19.43 -8.98 -8.00
CA PHE A 3 18.76 -7.75 -8.43
C PHE A 3 19.28 -6.60 -7.56
N SER A 4 20.05 -5.70 -8.17
CA SER A 4 20.46 -4.46 -7.54
C SER A 4 19.32 -3.46 -7.63
N LEU A 5 18.88 -2.92 -6.49
CA LEU A 5 17.81 -1.94 -6.39
C LEU A 5 18.43 -0.54 -6.57
N ALA A 6 18.43 -0.02 -7.80
CA ALA A 6 18.72 1.38 -8.03
C ALA A 6 17.52 2.21 -7.55
N ALA A 7 17.77 3.26 -6.76
CA ALA A 7 16.76 4.21 -6.31
C ALA A 7 16.02 4.78 -7.53
N ILE A 8 14.72 4.55 -7.63
CA ILE A 8 13.88 4.97 -8.76
C ILE A 8 13.41 6.41 -8.50
N THR A 9 14.20 7.39 -8.92
CA THR A 9 13.79 8.81 -8.95
C THR A 9 13.27 9.16 -10.35
N ALA A 10 11.95 9.16 -10.52
CA ALA A 10 11.26 9.92 -11.57
C ALA A 10 9.76 10.04 -11.26
N PHE A 11 9.35 11.23 -10.83
CA PHE A 11 7.96 11.69 -10.76
C PHE A 11 7.70 12.65 -11.91
N ALA A 12 6.94 12.21 -12.92
CA ALA A 12 6.17 13.09 -13.80
C ALA A 12 5.24 12.24 -14.68
N GLY A 13 3.94 12.36 -14.46
CA GLY A 13 2.91 11.83 -15.34
C GLY A 13 1.54 12.04 -14.74
N ALA A 14 0.75 12.95 -15.31
CA ALA A 14 -0.66 13.12 -14.98
C ALA A 14 -1.42 11.86 -15.39
N ILE A 15 -2.07 11.20 -14.43
CA ILE A 15 -2.82 9.97 -14.68
C ILE A 15 -4.29 10.37 -14.82
N SER A 16 -4.81 10.42 -16.04
CA SER A 16 -6.24 10.74 -16.29
C SER A 16 -7.13 9.66 -15.67
N ALA A 17 -8.02 10.02 -14.74
CA ALA A 17 -9.07 9.16 -14.15
C ALA A 17 -8.61 7.69 -14.01
N ALA A 18 -7.51 7.51 -13.30
CA ALA A 18 -6.72 6.31 -13.46
C ALA A 18 -7.32 5.14 -12.67
N SER A 19 -7.67 4.08 -13.37
CA SER A 19 -7.78 2.77 -12.73
C SER A 19 -6.41 2.41 -12.16
N LEU A 20 -6.38 1.80 -10.98
CA LEU A 20 -5.14 1.24 -10.44
C LEU A 20 -4.51 0.29 -11.47
N PRO A 21 -3.18 0.35 -11.69
CA PRO A 21 -2.50 -0.58 -12.59
C PRO A 21 -2.73 -2.04 -12.18
N ASN A 22 -2.60 -2.96 -13.14
CA ASN A 22 -2.69 -4.39 -12.85
C ASN A 22 -1.63 -4.84 -11.84
N ALA A 23 -0.44 -4.24 -11.89
CA ALA A 23 0.60 -4.44 -10.89
C ALA A 23 1.24 -3.10 -10.52
N PHE A 24 1.36 -2.82 -9.23
CA PHE A 24 1.96 -1.59 -8.74
C PHE A 24 2.59 -1.78 -7.37
N THR A 25 3.50 -0.89 -7.01
CA THR A 25 3.95 -0.68 -5.63
C THR A 25 3.52 0.70 -5.17
N LEU A 26 3.56 0.91 -3.86
CA LEU A 26 3.37 2.24 -3.27
C LEU A 26 4.73 2.86 -2.93
N VAL A 27 4.82 4.17 -3.12
CA VAL A 27 5.99 4.98 -2.77
C VAL A 27 5.52 6.14 -1.91
N ALA A 28 6.01 6.21 -0.67
CA ALA A 28 5.71 7.28 0.26
C ALA A 28 6.51 8.56 -0.06
N GLU A 29 6.15 9.67 0.58
CA GLU A 29 6.84 10.94 0.39
C GLU A 29 8.33 10.81 0.73
N GLY A 30 9.17 11.51 -0.04
CA GLY A 30 10.62 11.34 0.04
C GLY A 30 11.15 10.08 -0.67
N GLY A 31 10.33 9.39 -1.46
CA GLY A 31 10.77 8.30 -2.35
C GLY A 31 10.96 6.94 -1.67
N LYS A 32 10.33 6.76 -0.50
CA LYS A 32 10.45 5.55 0.32
C LYS A 32 9.49 4.48 -0.21
N THR A 33 10.02 3.35 -0.69
CA THR A 33 9.18 2.24 -1.16
C THR A 33 8.45 1.61 0.02
N VAL A 34 7.16 1.33 -0.15
CA VAL A 34 6.36 0.66 0.87
C VAL A 34 6.69 -0.84 0.90
N LEU A 35 6.93 -1.35 2.09
CA LEU A 35 7.25 -2.74 2.39
C LEU A 35 6.14 -3.38 3.21
N THR A 36 6.14 -4.70 3.32
CA THR A 36 5.19 -5.47 4.13
C THR A 36 5.86 -6.64 4.83
N ASP A 37 5.40 -6.94 6.03
CA ASP A 37 5.69 -8.17 6.76
C ASP A 37 4.72 -9.32 6.38
N GLY A 38 3.84 -9.08 5.41
CA GLY A 38 2.79 -9.99 4.98
C GLY A 38 1.43 -9.72 5.64
N GLN A 39 1.31 -8.76 6.56
CA GLN A 39 0.02 -8.37 7.14
C GLN A 39 -0.20 -6.86 7.18
N ASN A 40 0.84 -6.05 7.36
CA ASN A 40 0.73 -4.60 7.41
C ASN A 40 1.72 -3.93 6.45
N ALA A 41 1.55 -2.61 6.24
CA ALA A 41 2.37 -1.82 5.34
C ALA A 41 3.31 -0.87 6.10
N TYR A 42 4.55 -0.75 5.64
CA TYR A 42 5.62 -0.04 6.34
C TYR A 42 6.48 0.82 5.39
N ILE A 43 7.11 1.86 5.93
CA ILE A 43 8.23 2.58 5.30
C ILE A 43 9.46 2.54 6.22
N ASN A 44 10.65 2.74 5.63
CA ASN A 44 11.97 2.63 6.27
C ASN A 44 12.29 1.25 6.88
N ALA A 45 11.45 0.24 6.70
CA ALA A 45 11.83 -1.13 7.02
C ALA A 45 12.98 -1.60 6.10
N ASN A 46 13.70 -2.64 6.52
CA ASN A 46 14.71 -3.28 5.70
C ASN A 46 14.07 -4.38 4.83
N THR A 47 14.69 -4.70 3.70
CA THR A 47 14.16 -5.70 2.75
C THR A 47 14.49 -7.16 3.10
N THR A 48 15.20 -7.38 4.20
CA THR A 48 15.49 -8.73 4.72
C THR A 48 14.29 -9.28 5.47
N ASP A 49 13.65 -8.43 6.29
CA ASP A 49 12.53 -8.82 7.15
C ASP A 49 11.17 -8.44 6.54
N HIS A 50 11.14 -7.48 5.62
CA HIS A 50 9.92 -7.03 4.95
C HIS A 50 10.11 -7.06 3.43
N GLU A 51 9.19 -7.65 2.68
CA GLU A 51 9.27 -7.60 1.23
C GLU A 51 8.62 -6.34 0.65
N ILE A 52 8.94 -6.01 -0.61
CA ILE A 52 8.26 -4.90 -1.30
C ILE A 52 6.78 -5.25 -1.43
N LEU A 53 5.91 -4.32 -1.03
CA LEU A 53 4.47 -4.50 -1.15
C LEU A 53 4.05 -4.32 -2.62
N ILE A 54 4.07 -5.41 -3.38
CA ILE A 54 3.62 -5.44 -4.77
C ILE A 54 2.14 -5.84 -4.83
N LEU A 55 1.30 -4.86 -5.16
CA LEU A 55 -0.14 -4.96 -5.18
C LEU A 55 -0.67 -5.24 -6.59
N ARG A 56 -1.84 -5.89 -6.63
CA ARG A 56 -2.63 -6.15 -7.83
C ARG A 56 -3.89 -5.31 -7.80
N GLY A 57 -4.08 -4.49 -8.83
CA GLY A 57 -5.24 -3.64 -9.03
C GLY A 57 -6.09 -4.11 -10.22
N GLY A 58 -6.80 -3.17 -10.83
CA GLY A 58 -7.61 -3.41 -12.03
C GLY A 58 -9.00 -4.00 -11.77
N SER A 59 -9.39 -4.25 -10.52
CA SER A 59 -10.75 -4.67 -10.21
C SER A 59 -11.76 -3.52 -10.40
N PRO A 60 -12.92 -3.72 -11.04
CA PRO A 60 -13.92 -2.67 -11.24
C PRO A 60 -14.46 -2.06 -9.95
N ASN A 61 -14.44 -2.79 -8.85
CA ASN A 61 -14.89 -2.32 -7.53
C ASN A 61 -13.74 -1.75 -6.67
N GLY A 62 -12.55 -1.58 -7.21
CA GLY A 62 -11.39 -1.11 -6.44
C GLY A 62 -10.89 -2.13 -5.40
N LEU A 63 -11.11 -3.43 -5.62
CA LEU A 63 -10.42 -4.47 -4.86
C LEU A 63 -8.93 -4.44 -5.21
N VAL A 64 -8.09 -4.49 -4.18
CA VAL A 64 -6.64 -4.60 -4.30
C VAL A 64 -6.16 -5.85 -3.58
N SER A 65 -5.34 -6.65 -4.25
CA SER A 65 -4.82 -7.89 -3.67
C SER A 65 -3.30 -7.92 -3.64
N TYR A 66 -2.79 -8.85 -2.85
CA TYR A 66 -1.37 -9.10 -2.67
C TYR A 66 -1.14 -10.61 -2.65
N THR A 67 0.03 -11.04 -3.06
CA THR A 67 0.51 -12.40 -2.86
C THR A 67 2.00 -12.29 -2.62
N ALA A 68 2.47 -12.86 -1.50
CA ALA A 68 3.88 -12.86 -1.15
C ALA A 68 4.74 -13.43 -2.29
N LYS A 69 5.94 -12.89 -2.48
CA LYS A 69 6.84 -13.26 -3.59
C LYS A 69 7.10 -14.76 -3.72
N ASN A 70 7.17 -15.46 -2.59
CA ASN A 70 7.37 -16.91 -2.53
C ASN A 70 6.10 -17.66 -2.09
N GLY A 71 4.95 -16.98 -2.08
CA GLY A 71 3.65 -17.57 -1.77
C GLY A 71 3.13 -18.44 -2.90
N VAL A 72 2.31 -19.43 -2.56
CA VAL A 72 1.57 -20.20 -3.58
C VAL A 72 0.48 -19.32 -4.21
N PRO A 73 0.08 -19.53 -5.48
CA PRO A 73 -0.89 -18.66 -6.16
C PRO A 73 -2.26 -18.54 -5.47
N THR A 74 -2.64 -19.52 -4.64
CA THR A 74 -3.90 -19.51 -3.89
C THR A 74 -3.80 -18.75 -2.56
N ALA A 75 -2.61 -18.31 -2.16
CA ALA A 75 -2.34 -17.57 -0.93
C ALA A 75 -2.58 -16.06 -1.08
N PHE A 76 -3.44 -15.66 -2.03
CA PHE A 76 -3.75 -14.25 -2.19
C PHE A 76 -4.43 -13.69 -0.93
N GLN A 77 -4.14 -12.43 -0.68
CA GLN A 77 -4.66 -11.63 0.42
C GLN A 77 -5.33 -10.40 -0.17
N ASN A 78 -6.35 -9.87 0.53
CA ASN A 78 -6.97 -8.61 0.16
C ASN A 78 -6.41 -7.50 1.04
N LEU A 79 -6.09 -6.36 0.42
CA LEU A 79 -5.83 -5.14 1.14
C LEU A 79 -7.12 -4.64 1.78
N TYR A 80 -7.04 -4.13 2.99
CA TYR A 80 -8.17 -3.53 3.68
C TYR A 80 -7.75 -2.31 4.51
N ILE A 81 -8.71 -1.43 4.73
CA ILE A 81 -8.66 -0.40 5.77
C ILE A 81 -9.76 -0.67 6.79
N VAL A 82 -9.69 -0.10 7.98
CA VAL A 82 -10.82 -0.06 8.92
C VAL A 82 -11.43 1.34 8.89
N GLU A 83 -12.69 1.45 8.48
CA GLU A 83 -13.33 2.74 8.34
C GLU A 83 -13.59 3.39 9.71
N ASN A 84 -13.48 4.72 9.77
CA ASN A 84 -13.74 5.52 10.97
C ASN A 84 -12.89 5.13 12.21
N SER A 85 -11.78 4.42 11.99
CA SER A 85 -10.84 4.00 13.01
C SER A 85 -9.41 4.29 12.56
N VAL A 86 -8.55 4.72 13.48
CA VAL A 86 -7.12 4.77 13.24
C VAL A 86 -6.60 3.35 13.34
N SER A 87 -6.29 2.73 12.20
CA SER A 87 -5.87 1.34 12.14
C SER A 87 -4.85 1.11 11.02
N PRO A 88 -3.94 0.13 11.17
CA PRO A 88 -2.96 -0.17 10.13
C PRO A 88 -3.63 -0.46 8.78
N LEU A 89 -2.96 -0.05 7.70
CA LEU A 89 -3.28 -0.53 6.36
C LEU A 89 -2.92 -2.01 6.29
N GLY A 90 -3.94 -2.86 6.27
CA GLY A 90 -3.79 -4.29 6.51
C GLY A 90 -4.01 -5.14 5.27
N LEU A 91 -3.52 -6.38 5.35
CA LEU A 91 -3.76 -7.48 4.44
C LEU A 91 -4.49 -8.59 5.20
N THR A 92 -5.51 -9.19 4.59
CA THR A 92 -6.17 -10.36 5.19
C THR A 92 -5.17 -11.50 5.37
N LEU A 93 -5.45 -12.48 6.23
CA LEU A 93 -4.58 -13.66 6.34
C LEU A 93 -4.50 -14.40 4.99
N PRO A 94 -3.35 -15.00 4.64
CA PRO A 94 -3.24 -15.84 3.45
C PRO A 94 -4.33 -16.92 3.43
N HIS A 95 -4.93 -17.14 2.25
CA HIS A 95 -6.08 -18.06 2.06
C HIS A 95 -7.36 -17.65 2.80
N SER A 96 -7.44 -16.43 3.32
CA SER A 96 -8.61 -15.93 4.04
C SER A 96 -9.12 -14.63 3.44
N GLY A 97 -10.43 -14.57 3.26
CA GLY A 97 -11.15 -13.32 3.01
C GLY A 97 -11.65 -12.65 4.29
N ALA A 98 -11.27 -13.14 5.47
CA ALA A 98 -11.68 -12.57 6.74
C ALA A 98 -11.06 -11.18 6.93
N VAL A 99 -11.91 -10.22 7.28
CA VAL A 99 -11.57 -8.83 7.52
C VAL A 99 -12.06 -8.50 8.94
N PRO A 100 -11.32 -7.69 9.73
CA PRO A 100 -11.81 -7.24 11.04
C PRO A 100 -13.12 -6.45 10.94
N GLU A 101 -13.79 -6.28 12.08
CA GLU A 101 -15.01 -5.45 12.17
C GLU A 101 -14.73 -4.03 11.68
N GLY A 102 -15.64 -3.51 10.84
CA GLY A 102 -15.49 -2.19 10.21
C GLY A 102 -14.48 -2.14 9.06
N GLY A 103 -13.90 -3.27 8.67
CA GLY A 103 -12.95 -3.30 7.56
C GLY A 103 -13.59 -3.28 6.17
N ASN A 104 -12.97 -2.54 5.26
CA ASN A 104 -13.38 -2.40 3.86
C ASN A 104 -12.22 -2.80 2.94
N THR A 105 -12.52 -3.66 1.96
CA THR A 105 -11.54 -4.20 0.98
C THR A 105 -11.72 -3.62 -0.42
N THR A 106 -12.71 -2.75 -0.61
CA THR A 106 -13.12 -2.23 -1.93
C THR A 106 -13.06 -0.73 -1.96
N GLY A 107 -13.14 -0.12 -3.14
CA GLY A 107 -13.09 1.34 -3.28
C GLY A 107 -11.68 1.93 -3.21
N PHE A 108 -10.63 1.11 -3.26
CA PHE A 108 -9.29 1.61 -3.51
C PHE A 108 -9.18 2.15 -4.94
N GLY A 109 -8.40 3.22 -5.09
CA GLY A 109 -8.22 3.89 -6.37
C GLY A 109 -6.94 4.71 -6.40
N VAL A 110 -6.80 5.48 -7.47
CA VAL A 110 -5.73 6.47 -7.61
C VAL A 110 -6.34 7.77 -8.13
N ASN A 111 -5.95 8.91 -7.55
CA ASN A 111 -6.43 10.22 -7.98
C ASN A 111 -5.58 10.80 -9.12
N ASP A 112 -5.96 11.98 -9.62
CA ASP A 112 -5.27 12.63 -10.75
C ASP A 112 -3.81 13.03 -10.44
N GLU A 113 -3.45 13.12 -9.15
CA GLU A 113 -2.09 13.37 -8.67
C GLU A 113 -1.24 12.09 -8.59
N GLY A 114 -1.84 10.93 -8.89
CA GLY A 114 -1.18 9.63 -8.77
C GLY A 114 -1.12 9.10 -7.34
N LEU A 115 -1.89 9.66 -6.42
CA LEU A 115 -1.97 9.22 -5.03
C LEU A 115 -2.92 8.05 -4.89
N PHE A 116 -2.49 7.06 -4.14
CA PHE A 116 -3.32 5.95 -3.70
C PHE A 116 -4.42 6.48 -2.79
N THR A 117 -5.65 6.00 -3.00
CA THR A 117 -6.84 6.47 -2.30
C THR A 117 -7.73 5.31 -1.90
N HIS A 118 -8.60 5.55 -0.94
CA HIS A 118 -9.79 4.75 -0.67
C HIS A 118 -11.01 5.67 -0.62
N GLY A 119 -12.03 5.39 -1.43
CA GLY A 119 -13.20 6.27 -1.58
C GLY A 119 -12.83 7.68 -2.06
N GLY A 120 -11.80 7.80 -2.90
CA GLY A 120 -11.26 9.08 -3.40
C GLY A 120 -10.44 9.89 -2.39
N LYS A 121 -10.21 9.36 -1.19
CA LYS A 121 -9.46 10.02 -0.11
C LYS A 121 -8.10 9.36 0.10
N ASP A 122 -7.07 10.16 0.32
CA ASP A 122 -5.68 9.77 0.54
C ASP A 122 -5.29 9.94 2.02
N TRP A 123 -6.15 9.49 2.93
CA TRP A 123 -6.02 9.67 4.39
C TRP A 123 -5.05 8.68 5.05
N PHE A 124 -3.90 8.46 4.42
CA PHE A 124 -2.83 7.66 4.98
C PHE A 124 -1.96 8.50 5.90
N ALA A 125 -1.45 7.88 6.95
CA ALA A 125 -0.56 8.52 7.91
C ALA A 125 0.45 7.52 8.46
N ILE A 126 1.47 8.05 9.11
CA ILE A 126 2.41 7.29 9.93
C ILE A 126 2.48 7.90 11.33
N ASP A 127 3.02 7.18 12.30
CA ASP A 127 3.37 7.76 13.59
C ASP A 127 4.36 8.93 13.38
N GLY A 128 3.92 10.13 13.78
CA GLY A 128 4.57 11.40 13.48
C GLY A 128 5.66 11.83 14.46
N TYR A 129 5.76 11.19 15.63
CA TYR A 129 6.55 11.75 16.75
C TYR A 129 7.42 10.75 17.51
N GLY A 130 7.33 9.45 17.22
CA GLY A 130 8.23 8.45 17.80
C GLY A 130 9.62 8.39 17.14
N GLU A 131 10.65 8.01 17.92
CA GLU A 131 12.02 7.72 17.46
C GLU A 131 12.13 6.43 16.62
N ASN A 132 11.03 5.68 16.46
CA ASN A 132 11.05 4.45 15.66
C ASN A 132 11.33 4.78 14.20
N GLU A 133 12.45 4.29 13.66
CA GLU A 133 12.82 4.50 12.27
C GLU A 133 11.85 3.81 11.31
N VAL A 134 11.42 2.59 11.65
CA VAL A 134 10.41 1.83 10.90
C VAL A 134 9.04 2.39 11.22
N LYS A 135 8.31 2.80 10.19
CA LYS A 135 7.00 3.44 10.35
C LYS A 135 5.92 2.60 9.70
N GLU A 136 4.96 2.17 10.50
CA GLU A 136 3.74 1.53 10.02
C GLU A 136 2.80 2.57 9.41
N ILE A 137 2.09 2.18 8.36
CA ILE A 137 1.14 3.02 7.63
C ILE A 137 -0.26 2.74 8.16
N PHE A 138 -0.98 3.81 8.51
CA PHE A 138 -2.33 3.78 9.05
C PHE A 138 -3.32 4.46 8.09
N TRP A 139 -4.57 4.03 8.16
CA TRP A 139 -5.72 4.72 7.56
C TRP A 139 -6.44 5.60 8.58
N TYR A 140 -7.08 6.68 8.11
CA TYR A 140 -7.91 7.64 8.88
C TYR A 140 -7.13 8.45 9.93
N ALA A 141 -5.91 8.05 10.23
CA ALA A 141 -4.97 8.69 11.16
C ALA A 141 -4.59 10.13 10.80
N ALA A 142 -4.69 10.53 9.53
CA ALA A 142 -4.37 11.89 9.09
C ALA A 142 -5.26 12.99 9.73
N HIS A 143 -6.37 12.62 10.39
CA HIS A 143 -7.23 13.53 11.14
C HIS A 143 -6.90 13.61 12.64
N ASN A 144 -5.81 12.99 13.09
CA ASN A 144 -5.37 12.96 14.49
C ASN A 144 -4.05 13.74 14.66
N ALA A 145 -3.91 14.48 15.77
CA ALA A 145 -2.71 15.23 16.12
C ALA A 145 -1.47 14.37 16.46
N GLU A 146 -1.66 13.07 16.74
CA GLU A 146 -0.59 12.11 17.03
C GLU A 146 0.09 11.57 15.77
N TYR A 147 -0.58 11.63 14.63
CA TYR A 147 -0.10 11.02 13.39
C TYR A 147 0.24 12.09 12.35
N ARG A 148 1.27 11.82 11.56
CA ARG A 148 1.65 12.68 10.44
C ARG A 148 1.06 12.11 9.17
N SER A 149 0.32 12.93 8.43
CA SER A 149 -0.15 12.57 7.08
C SER A 149 1.02 12.09 6.21
N GLU A 150 0.77 11.07 5.41
CA GLU A 150 1.77 10.46 4.54
C GLU A 150 1.13 10.18 3.18
N LYS A 151 1.65 10.81 2.12
CA LYS A 151 1.13 10.60 0.77
C LYS A 151 1.75 9.36 0.16
N LEU A 152 0.90 8.46 -0.33
CA LEU A 152 1.33 7.23 -0.99
C LEU A 152 1.07 7.35 -2.48
N PHE A 153 2.12 7.35 -3.27
CA PHE A 153 2.00 7.40 -4.72
C PHE A 153 1.98 6.00 -5.33
N VAL A 154 1.13 5.83 -6.33
CA VAL A 154 1.05 4.58 -7.10
C VAL A 154 2.15 4.55 -8.15
N LYS A 155 3.00 3.51 -8.10
CA LYS A 155 4.03 3.26 -9.09
C LYS A 155 3.73 1.97 -9.86
N GLU A 156 3.32 2.11 -11.12
CA GLU A 156 3.09 0.97 -12.01
C GLU A 156 4.36 0.13 -12.22
N LEU A 157 4.19 -1.21 -12.16
CA LEU A 157 5.22 -2.19 -12.49
C LEU A 157 4.90 -2.84 -13.85
N LYS A 158 5.40 -2.22 -14.92
CA LYS A 158 5.18 -2.72 -16.29
C LYS A 158 5.78 -4.11 -16.46
N ASN A 159 5.02 -5.01 -17.10
CA ASN A 159 5.42 -6.38 -17.40
C ASN A 159 5.73 -7.25 -16.16
N TYR A 160 5.19 -6.90 -15.00
CA TYR A 160 5.38 -7.71 -13.79
C TYR A 160 4.58 -9.02 -13.87
N SER A 161 5.30 -10.12 -14.08
CA SER A 161 4.83 -11.48 -13.83
C SER A 161 5.26 -11.89 -12.41
N PRO A 162 4.34 -12.42 -11.58
CA PRO A 162 4.70 -13.00 -10.30
C PRO A 162 5.60 -14.23 -10.49
#